data_AF-A0A1V6BQN0-F1
#
_entry.id   AF-A0A1V6BQN0-F1
#
_cell.length_a   1.000
_cell.length_b   1.000
_cell.length_c   1.000
_cell.angle_alpha   90.00
_cell.angle_beta   90.00
_cell.angle_gamma   90.00
#
_symmetry.space_group_name_H-M   'P 1'
#
loop_
_entity.id
_entity.type
_entity.pdbx_description
1 polymer ?
#
loop_
_entity_poly.entity_id
_entity_poly.type
_entity_poly.pdbx_seq_one_letter_code
_entity_poly.pdbx_strand_id
1 'polypeptide(L)'
;MFNKNIYNMYFIIYPDGEEQEIFSPLNFGDIVDVNGNLCEMKDLDPYKIAYKVVGCKRSDYYKESTWRYKLEMLNRDQVMDEIGYRNTVEYKEKLDEIYKKIEKRILKKKKRMR
;
A
#
# COMPACT_ATOMS: atom_id res chain seq x y z
N MET A 1 16.62 1.06 -25.89
CA MET A 1 17.75 1.67 -25.15
C MET A 1 17.21 2.19 -23.83
N PHE A 2 17.41 1.46 -22.73
CA PHE A 2 17.02 1.94 -21.39
C PHE A 2 18.10 2.90 -20.89
N ASN A 3 17.75 4.16 -20.67
CA ASN A 3 18.66 5.13 -20.06
C ASN A 3 18.96 4.64 -18.63
N LYS A 4 20.18 4.14 -18.44
CA LYS A 4 20.59 3.34 -17.27
C LYS A 4 20.87 4.18 -16.01
N ASN A 5 20.64 5.50 -16.05
CA ASN A 5 20.89 6.42 -14.93
C ASN A 5 19.80 7.49 -14.92
N ILE A 6 18.58 7.12 -14.50
CA ILE A 6 17.58 8.10 -14.07
C ILE A 6 17.60 8.09 -12.55
N TYR A 7 17.98 9.21 -11.94
CA TYR A 7 17.92 9.37 -10.50
C TYR A 7 16.47 9.61 -10.09
N ASN A 8 15.95 8.80 -9.17
CA ASN A 8 14.61 9.00 -8.66
C ASN A 8 14.69 9.75 -7.33
N MET A 9 13.95 10.83 -7.22
CA MET A 9 13.73 11.55 -5.96
C MET A 9 12.28 11.40 -5.55
N TYR A 10 12.03 11.18 -4.26
CA TYR A 10 10.70 10.91 -3.74
C TYR A 10 10.38 11.91 -2.64
N PHE A 11 9.24 12.58 -2.77
CA PHE A 11 8.76 13.56 -1.80
C PHE A 11 7.35 13.23 -1.38
N ILE A 12 7.05 13.39 -0.10
CA ILE A 12 5.69 13.44 0.43
C ILE A 12 5.31 14.89 0.67
N ILE A 13 4.03 15.20 0.44
CA ILE A 13 3.44 16.52 0.67
C ILE A 13 2.36 16.36 1.72
N TYR A 14 2.57 16.97 2.88
CA TYR A 14 1.62 16.96 3.99
C TYR A 14 0.41 17.86 3.71
N PRO A 15 -0.69 17.71 4.47
CA PRO A 15 -1.91 18.51 4.27
C PRO A 15 -1.73 20.03 4.42
N ASP A 16 -0.72 20.46 5.19
CA ASP A 16 -0.32 21.86 5.37
C ASP A 16 0.54 22.41 4.21
N GLY A 17 0.97 21.53 3.30
CA GLY A 17 1.81 21.87 2.14
C GLY A 17 3.31 21.72 2.39
N GLU A 18 3.74 21.27 3.57
CA GLU A 18 5.14 20.95 3.81
C GLU A 18 5.57 19.75 2.96
N GLU A 19 6.78 19.80 2.40
CA GLU A 19 7.37 18.71 1.61
C GLU A 19 8.52 18.06 2.39
N GLN A 20 8.56 16.73 2.38
CA GLN A 20 9.65 15.94 2.96
C GLN A 20 10.17 14.92 1.96
N GLU A 21 11.49 14.81 1.85
CA GLU A 21 12.14 13.76 1.04
C GLU A 21 12.08 12.41 1.75
N ILE A 22 11.81 11.35 0.99
CA ILE A 22 11.79 9.97 1.47
C ILE A 22 12.68 9.09 0.60
N PHE A 23 13.15 7.96 1.15
CA PHE A 23 14.09 7.08 0.47
C PHE A 23 13.43 6.09 -0.50
N SER A 24 12.15 5.80 -0.29
CA SER A 24 11.44 4.72 -0.98
C SER A 24 10.22 5.27 -1.73
N PRO A 25 9.87 4.69 -2.90
CA PRO A 25 8.62 5.03 -3.57
C PRO A 25 7.41 4.57 -2.75
N LEU A 26 6.30 5.28 -2.90
CA LEU A 26 5.00 4.94 -2.32
C LEU A 26 3.98 4.70 -3.43
N ASN A 27 2.94 3.95 -3.11
CA ASN A 27 1.80 3.69 -3.99
C ASN A 27 0.57 4.46 -3.53
N PHE A 28 -0.38 4.63 -4.44
CA PHE A 28 -1.69 5.16 -4.10
C PHE A 28 -2.39 4.25 -3.09
N GLY A 29 -2.93 4.83 -2.00
CA GLY A 29 -3.59 4.10 -0.93
C GLY A 29 -2.65 3.54 0.14
N ASP A 30 -1.33 3.67 -0.03
CA ASP A 30 -0.37 3.35 1.03
C ASP A 30 -0.63 4.25 2.24
N ILE A 31 -0.40 3.69 3.43
CA ILE A 31 -0.52 4.43 4.69
C ILE A 31 0.85 4.54 5.30
N VAL A 32 1.21 5.75 5.70
CA VAL A 32 2.55 6.08 6.20
C VAL A 32 2.48 6.79 7.54
N ASP A 33 3.57 6.68 8.31
CA ASP A 33 3.77 7.46 9.52
C ASP A 33 4.18 8.91 9.20
N VAL A 34 4.41 9.70 10.25
CA VAL A 34 4.91 11.08 10.14
C VAL A 34 6.24 11.20 9.41
N ASN A 35 7.04 10.13 9.30
CA ASN A 35 8.34 10.16 8.63
C ASN A 35 8.26 9.66 7.18
N GLY A 36 7.07 9.27 6.70
CA GLY A 36 6.91 8.68 5.38
C GLY A 36 7.26 7.19 5.32
N ASN A 37 7.42 6.52 6.47
CA ASN A 37 7.59 5.07 6.50
C ASN A 37 6.24 4.39 6.33
N LEU A 38 6.18 3.33 5.53
CA LEU A 38 4.98 2.53 5.35
C LEU A 38 4.53 1.90 6.68
N CYS A 39 3.29 2.15 7.08
CA CYS A 39 2.65 1.47 8.19
C CYS A 39 2.14 0.11 7.73
N GLU A 40 2.81 -0.95 8.16
CA GLU A 40 2.27 -2.31 8.01
C GLU A 40 1.02 -2.48 8.89
N MET A 41 0.20 -3.49 8.57
CA MET A 41 -1.07 -3.74 9.24
C MET A 41 -0.95 -3.87 10.77
N LYS A 42 0.16 -4.44 11.24
CA LYS A 42 0.44 -4.63 12.67
C LYS A 42 0.82 -3.32 13.40
N ASP A 43 1.26 -2.32 12.64
CA ASP A 43 1.80 -1.06 13.15
C ASP A 43 0.77 0.08 13.06
N LEU A 44 -0.33 -0.15 12.34
CA LEU A 44 -1.42 0.80 12.19
C LEU A 44 -2.21 0.90 13.51
N ASP A 45 -2.12 2.07 14.14
CA ASP A 45 -2.67 2.33 15.47
C ASP A 45 -3.57 3.58 15.43
N PRO A 46 -4.86 3.49 15.82
CA PRO A 46 -5.80 4.63 15.84
C PRO A 46 -5.38 5.78 16.76
N TYR A 47 -4.43 5.57 17.65
CA TYR A 47 -3.90 6.59 18.56
C TYR A 47 -2.62 7.26 18.05
N LYS A 48 -2.10 6.83 16.89
CA LYS A 48 -0.93 7.43 16.23
C LYS A 48 -1.36 8.21 15.00
N ILE A 49 -0.53 9.19 14.63
CA ILE A 49 -0.73 9.95 13.40
C ILE A 49 -0.37 9.05 12.22
N ALA A 50 -1.33 8.89 11.30
CA ALA A 50 -1.15 8.15 10.06
C ALA A 50 -1.66 8.99 8.90
N TYR A 51 -0.99 8.86 7.77
CA TYR A 51 -1.33 9.56 6.54
C TYR A 51 -1.59 8.57 5.42
N LYS A 52 -2.58 8.83 4.58
CA LYS A 52 -2.87 8.04 3.37
C LYS A 52 -2.38 8.76 2.14
N VAL A 53 -1.74 8.02 1.23
CA VAL A 53 -1.34 8.54 -0.08
C VAL A 53 -2.57 8.64 -0.97
N VAL A 54 -3.00 9.85 -1.26
CA VAL A 54 -4.21 10.15 -2.06
C VAL A 54 -3.90 10.72 -3.43
N GLY A 55 -2.62 10.91 -3.75
CA GLY A 55 -2.21 11.41 -5.05
C GLY A 55 -0.74 11.17 -5.31
N CYS A 56 -0.39 11.07 -6.58
CA CYS A 56 0.97 10.94 -7.02
C CYS A 56 1.17 11.78 -8.28
N LYS A 57 2.21 12.61 -8.31
CA LYS A 57 2.63 13.38 -9.47
C LYS A 57 4.09 13.11 -9.75
N ARG A 58 4.38 12.75 -11.00
CA ARG A 58 5.75 12.59 -11.50
C ARG A 58 6.12 13.76 -12.39
N SER A 59 7.34 14.27 -12.23
CA SER A 59 7.96 15.22 -13.14
C SER A 59 9.34 14.73 -13.51
N ASP A 60 9.62 14.63 -14.81
CA ASP A 60 10.93 14.24 -15.32
C ASP A 60 11.68 15.49 -15.78
N TYR A 61 12.90 15.69 -15.28
CA TYR A 61 13.79 16.75 -15.70
C TYR A 61 15.20 16.18 -15.84
N TYR A 62 15.84 16.40 -17.00
CA TYR A 62 17.21 15.98 -17.33
C TYR A 62 17.83 14.85 -16.48
N LYS A 63 17.58 13.57 -16.85
CA LYS A 63 18.08 12.37 -16.15
C LYS A 63 17.64 12.23 -14.67
N GLU A 64 16.67 13.01 -14.23
CA GLU A 64 16.07 12.93 -12.91
C GLU A 64 14.55 12.79 -13.04
N SER A 65 13.97 11.96 -12.17
CA SER A 65 12.53 11.74 -12.06
C SER A 65 12.11 12.06 -10.63
N THR A 66 11.40 13.16 -10.45
CA THR A 66 10.87 13.57 -9.15
C THR A 66 9.45 13.07 -9.01
N TRP A 67 9.19 12.35 -7.93
CA TRP A 67 7.88 11.86 -7.53
C TRP A 67 7.39 12.65 -6.32
N ARG A 68 6.17 13.15 -6.38
CA ARG A 68 5.51 13.87 -5.29
C ARG A 68 4.23 13.15 -4.91
N TYR A 69 4.15 12.68 -3.67
CA TYR A 69 3.02 11.95 -3.12
C TYR A 69 2.20 12.88 -2.22
N LYS A 70 0.94 13.11 -2.57
CA LYS A 70 0.04 13.92 -1.74
C LYS A 70 -0.51 13.06 -0.62
N LEU A 71 -0.39 13.55 0.60
CA LEU A 71 -0.89 12.90 1.79
C LEU A 71 -2.20 13.53 2.27
N GLU A 72 -3.04 12.69 2.87
CA GLU A 72 -4.20 13.09 3.66
C GLU A 72 -4.08 12.48 5.06
N MET A 73 -4.28 13.28 6.10
CA MET A 73 -4.23 12.79 7.48
C MET A 73 -5.47 11.94 7.76
N LEU A 74 -5.26 10.73 8.27
CA LEU A 74 -6.35 9.87 8.70
C LEU A 74 -6.75 10.23 10.13
N ASN A 75 -8.05 10.42 10.34
CA ASN A 75 -8.59 10.48 11.69
C ASN A 75 -8.75 9.08 12.29
N ARG A 76 -9.02 9.02 13.60
CA ARG A 76 -9.15 7.76 14.33
C ARG A 76 -10.16 6.79 13.71
N ASP A 77 -11.32 7.28 13.31
CA ASP A 77 -12.40 6.45 12.75
C ASP A 77 -11.99 5.89 11.38
N GLN A 78 -11.36 6.69 10.54
CA GLN A 78 -10.81 6.25 9.26
C GLN A 78 -9.69 5.21 9.42
N VAL A 79 -8.83 5.35 10.44
CA VAL A 79 -7.82 4.34 10.76
C VAL A 79 -8.50 3.02 11.18
N MET A 80 -9.52 3.08 12.04
CA MET A 80 -10.28 1.90 12.46
C MET A 80 -10.98 1.22 11.28
N ASP A 81 -11.58 2.00 10.38
CA ASP A 81 -12.24 1.49 9.18
C ASP A 81 -11.26 0.78 8.25
N GLU A 82 -10.07 1.34 8.06
CA GLU A 82 -9.03 0.72 7.23
C GLU A 82 -8.51 -0.59 7.86
N ILE A 83 -8.30 -0.61 9.19
CA ILE A 83 -7.95 -1.84 9.92
C ILE A 83 -9.04 -2.90 9.71
N GLY A 84 -10.31 -2.51 9.86
CA GLY A 84 -11.47 -3.38 9.62
C GLY A 84 -11.49 -3.93 8.20
N TYR A 85 -11.38 -3.06 7.20
CA TYR A 85 -11.40 -3.43 5.79
C TYR A 85 -10.28 -4.42 5.43
N ARG A 86 -9.03 -4.13 5.83
CA ARG A 86 -7.88 -4.99 5.51
C ARG A 86 -7.99 -6.37 6.16
N ASN A 87 -8.50 -6.45 7.39
CA ASN A 87 -8.79 -7.73 8.05
C ASN A 87 -9.80 -8.58 7.26
N THR A 88 -10.85 -7.95 6.70
CA THR A 88 -11.84 -8.68 5.90
C THR A 88 -11.27 -9.19 4.57
N VAL A 89 -10.40 -8.42 3.92
CA VAL A 89 -9.72 -8.82 2.67
C VAL A 89 -8.78 -9.99 2.93
N GLU A 90 -7.92 -9.90 3.95
CA GLU A 90 -7.00 -10.98 4.30
C GLU A 90 -7.74 -12.28 4.65
N TYR A 91 -8.85 -12.16 5.37
CA TYR A 91 -9.70 -13.30 5.69
C TYR A 91 -10.32 -13.94 4.44
N LYS A 92 -10.79 -13.12 3.50
CA LYS A 92 -11.35 -13.59 2.22
C LYS A 92 -10.31 -14.33 1.39
N GLU A 93 -9.09 -13.82 1.29
CA GLU A 93 -8.01 -14.49 0.55
C GLU A 93 -7.66 -15.86 1.16
N LYS A 94 -7.59 -15.94 2.49
CA LYS A 94 -7.40 -17.22 3.20
C LYS A 94 -8.52 -18.21 2.90
N LEU A 95 -9.78 -17.76 2.88
CA LEU A 95 -10.91 -18.61 2.51
C LEU A 95 -10.81 -19.11 1.07
N ASP A 96 -10.48 -18.24 0.11
CA ASP A 96 -10.33 -18.61 -1.30
C ASP A 96 -9.24 -19.67 -1.50
N GLU A 97 -8.13 -19.59 -0.76
CA GLU A 97 -7.12 -20.65 -0.77
C GLU A 97 -7.65 -21.99 -0.25
N ILE A 98 -8.43 -21.97 0.83
CA ILE A 98 -9.03 -23.17 1.42
C ILE A 98 -10.01 -23.79 0.41
N TYR A 99 -10.88 -22.99 -0.21
CA TYR A 99 -11.81 -23.46 -1.23
C TYR A 99 -11.08 -24.10 -2.42
N LYS A 100 -10.03 -23.46 -2.94
CA LYS A 100 -9.19 -24.02 -4.02
C LYS A 100 -8.54 -25.36 -3.61
N LYS A 101 -8.09 -25.49 -2.35
CA LYS A 101 -7.52 -26.75 -1.83
C LYS A 101 -8.57 -27.85 -1.76
N ILE A 102 -9.78 -27.55 -1.30
CA ILE A 102 -10.91 -28.48 -1.23
C ILE A 102 -11.32 -28.94 -2.64
N GLU A 103 -11.48 -28.01 -3.58
CA GLU A 103 -11.86 -28.30 -4.95
C GLU A 103 -10.86 -29.23 -5.64
N LYS A 104 -9.54 -28.96 -5.48
CA LYS A 104 -8.47 -29.85 -5.97
C LYS A 104 -8.57 -31.25 -5.38
N ARG A 105 -8.92 -31.39 -4.09
CA ARG A 105 -9.08 -32.71 -3.44
C ARG A 105 -10.30 -33.46 -3.99
N ILE A 106 -11.43 -32.77 -4.18
CA ILE A 106 -12.65 -33.35 -4.76
C ILE A 106 -12.37 -33.84 -6.19
N LEU A 107 -11.69 -33.03 -7.01
CA LEU A 107 -11.35 -33.38 -8.38
C LEU A 107 -10.44 -34.61 -8.46
N LYS A 108 -9.42 -34.68 -7.58
CA LYS A 108 -8.56 -35.86 -7.46
C LYS A 108 -9.34 -37.12 -7.04
N LYS A 109 -10.30 -36.99 -6.12
CA LYS A 109 -11.13 -38.12 -5.67
C LYS A 109 -12.06 -38.61 -6.78
N LYS A 110 -12.70 -37.70 -7.53
CA LYS A 110 -13.53 -38.06 -8.71
C LYS A 110 -12.72 -38.78 -9.80
N LYS A 111 -11.49 -38.35 -10.08
CA LYS A 111 -10.59 -39.03 -11.04
C LYS A 111 -10.16 -40.43 -10.61
N ARG A 112 -10.12 -40.72 -9.31
CA ARG A 112 -9.77 -42.06 -8.79
C ARG A 112 -10.94 -43.04 -8.78
N MET A 113 -12.17 -42.55 -8.91
CA MET A 113 -13.39 -43.37 -8.92
C MET A 113 -13.94 -43.62 -10.34
N ARG A 114 -13.31 -43.05 -11.37
CA ARG A 114 -13.51 -43.40 -12.78
C ARG A 114 -12.35 -44.27 -13.21
#